data_AF-A0A349HZ37-F1
#
_entry.id   AF-A0A349HZ37-F1
#
_cell.length_a   1.000
_cell.length_b   1.000
_cell.length_c   1.000
_cell.angle_alpha   90.00
_cell.angle_beta   90.00
_cell.angle_gamma   90.00
#
_symmetry.space_group_name_H-M   'P 1'
#
loop_
_entity.id
_entity.type
_entity.pdbx_description
1 polymer ?
#
loop_
_entity_poly.entity_id
_entity_poly.type
_entity_poly.pdbx_seq_one_letter_code
_entity_poly.pdbx_strand_id
1 'polypeptide(L)'
;MADVSFTSRIRPVSCKDFNNIISVIPRNKFVSHPWLIEDSKMGQNVFTTNICDCTSCLISNGQEALLMHLSPMQESNHFFSNVLIYLRNHLDLKDENLQAILVGSKNTKKSLDIYNKFIDLLNNFGIPISELKNGKTPTNVAYKTNTDEIYVSNFTIDKLLKKGNSAEDVLDKSFEKIEISKTDSL
;
A
#
# COMPACT_ATOMS: atom_id res chain seq x y z
N MET A 1 3.23 22.84 21.33
CA MET A 1 3.45 21.44 20.93
C MET A 1 4.00 21.51 19.53
N ALA A 2 5.16 20.90 19.25
CA ALA A 2 5.69 20.87 17.90
C ALA A 2 4.79 19.94 17.08
N ASP A 3 4.19 20.45 16.01
CA ASP A 3 3.52 19.64 14.99
C ASP A 3 4.58 18.74 14.35
N VAL A 4 4.74 17.53 14.88
CA VAL A 4 5.48 16.48 14.19
C VAL A 4 4.57 16.01 13.07
N SER A 5 4.63 16.67 11.91
CA SER A 5 3.96 16.14 10.71
C SER A 5 4.70 14.88 10.31
N PHE A 6 4.08 13.73 10.53
CA PHE A 6 4.60 12.47 10.04
C PHE A 6 4.60 12.50 8.50
N THR A 7 5.66 12.02 7.86
CA THR A 7 5.75 12.03 6.39
C THR A 7 6.41 10.76 5.88
N SER A 8 5.58 9.78 5.48
CA SER A 8 6.13 8.56 4.88
C SER A 8 6.78 8.91 3.55
N ARG A 9 7.86 8.22 3.23
CA ARG A 9 8.54 8.37 1.96
C ARG A 9 8.25 7.17 1.06
N ILE A 10 7.64 7.42 -0.09
CA ILE A 10 7.35 6.41 -1.12
C ILE A 10 8.57 6.29 -2.05
N ARG A 11 9.26 5.16 -1.97
CA ARG A 11 10.48 4.90 -2.74
C ARG A 11 10.27 3.82 -3.79
N PRO A 12 10.30 4.16 -5.09
CA PRO A 12 10.44 3.15 -6.13
C PRO A 12 11.83 2.52 -6.04
N VAL A 13 11.89 1.18 -5.97
CA VAL A 13 13.15 0.43 -5.87
C VAL A 13 13.25 -0.65 -6.93
N SER A 14 14.47 -1.10 -7.22
CA SER A 14 14.67 -2.23 -8.12
C SER A 14 14.11 -3.52 -7.51
N CYS A 15 13.80 -4.51 -8.35
CA CYS A 15 13.32 -5.81 -7.85
C CYS A 15 14.37 -6.48 -6.93
N LYS A 16 15.66 -6.28 -7.21
CA LYS A 16 16.76 -6.80 -6.39
C LYS A 16 16.77 -6.14 -5.02
N ASP A 17 16.65 -4.82 -4.97
CA ASP A 17 16.65 -4.07 -3.71
C ASP A 17 15.41 -4.38 -2.89
N PHE A 18 14.25 -4.51 -3.54
CA PHE A 18 13.03 -4.97 -2.87
C PHE A 18 13.22 -6.33 -2.20
N ASN A 19 13.82 -7.30 -2.90
CA ASN A 19 14.10 -8.63 -2.35
C ASN A 19 15.06 -8.56 -1.15
N ASN A 20 16.09 -7.71 -1.22
CA ASN A 20 16.99 -7.49 -0.09
C ASN A 20 16.25 -6.87 1.10
N ILE A 21 15.39 -5.87 0.86
CA ILE A 21 14.57 -5.21 1.89
C ILE A 21 13.67 -6.22 2.61
N ILE A 22 12.94 -7.06 1.86
CA ILE A 22 12.00 -8.01 2.47
C ILE A 22 12.70 -9.23 3.08
N SER A 23 13.95 -9.53 2.72
CA SER A 23 14.70 -10.69 3.24
C SER A 23 14.89 -10.67 4.76
N VAL A 24 14.85 -9.48 5.37
CA VAL A 24 14.98 -9.28 6.82
C VAL A 24 13.62 -9.11 7.52
N ILE A 25 12.52 -9.09 6.76
CA ILE A 25 11.17 -8.98 7.32
C ILE A 25 10.68 -10.40 7.65
N PRO A 26 10.26 -10.68 8.90
CA PRO A 26 9.76 -11.99 9.29
C PRO A 26 8.59 -12.46 8.40
N ARG A 27 8.57 -13.75 8.05
CA ARG A 27 7.54 -14.32 7.15
C ARG A 27 6.12 -14.18 7.68
N ASN A 28 5.92 -14.12 8.99
CA ASN A 28 4.61 -13.87 9.59
C ASN A 28 4.10 -12.42 9.41
N LYS A 29 4.90 -11.53 8.82
CA LYS A 29 4.52 -10.16 8.42
C LYS A 29 4.28 -10.04 6.90
N PHE A 30 4.33 -11.14 6.18
CA PHE A 30 3.95 -11.22 4.78
C PHE A 30 2.43 -11.42 4.65
N VAL A 31 1.76 -10.59 3.86
CA VAL A 31 0.37 -10.80 3.46
C VAL A 31 0.36 -11.66 2.21
N SER A 32 0.04 -12.94 2.37
CA SER A 32 0.06 -13.96 1.32
C SER A 32 -1.34 -14.28 0.78
N HIS A 33 -1.37 -15.02 -0.34
CA HIS A 33 -2.57 -15.68 -0.83
C HIS A 33 -3.22 -16.53 0.29
N PRO A 34 -4.56 -16.58 0.43
CA PRO A 34 -5.61 -16.20 -0.54
C PRO A 34 -5.99 -14.72 -0.64
N TRP A 35 -5.32 -13.83 0.10
CA TRP A 35 -5.58 -12.38 0.06
C TRP A 35 -6.99 -12.04 0.54
N LEU A 36 -7.33 -12.61 1.69
CA LEU A 36 -8.51 -12.31 2.49
C LEU A 36 -8.20 -11.26 3.56
N ILE A 37 -9.24 -10.68 4.16
CA ILE A 37 -9.09 -9.73 5.27
C ILE A 37 -8.31 -10.35 6.44
N GLU A 38 -8.52 -11.63 6.75
CA GLU A 38 -7.84 -12.37 7.82
C GLU A 38 -6.33 -12.60 7.56
N ASP A 39 -5.88 -12.50 6.31
CA ASP A 39 -4.47 -12.64 5.95
C ASP A 39 -3.67 -11.36 6.24
N SER A 40 -4.36 -10.24 6.47
CA SER A 40 -3.78 -8.93 6.74
C SER A 40 -2.82 -8.97 7.93
N LYS A 41 -1.76 -8.17 7.86
CA LYS A 41 -0.69 -8.16 8.87
C LYS A 41 -0.48 -6.78 9.43
N MET A 42 -0.39 -6.71 10.74
CA MET A 42 0.00 -5.52 11.48
C MET A 42 1.43 -5.67 12.01
N GLY A 43 2.20 -4.60 11.98
CA GLY A 43 3.46 -4.49 12.69
C GLY A 43 4.42 -3.48 12.08
N GLN A 44 5.63 -3.42 12.66
CA GLN A 44 6.64 -2.43 12.28
C GLN A 44 7.15 -2.57 10.84
N ASN A 45 7.24 -3.81 10.35
CA ASN A 45 7.64 -4.09 8.98
C ASN A 45 6.65 -5.09 8.40
N VAL A 46 6.08 -4.78 7.24
CA VAL A 46 5.06 -5.60 6.56
C VAL A 46 5.31 -5.54 5.07
N PHE A 47 4.94 -6.59 4.35
CA PHE A 47 5.06 -6.59 2.89
C PHE A 47 4.05 -7.50 2.21
N THR A 48 3.80 -7.23 0.93
CA THR A 48 3.04 -8.09 0.04
C THR A 48 3.59 -8.00 -1.38
N THR A 49 3.25 -8.98 -2.22
CA THR A 49 3.75 -9.09 -3.58
C THR A 49 2.61 -9.43 -4.54
N ASN A 50 2.84 -9.21 -5.83
CA ASN A 50 1.95 -9.58 -6.93
C ASN A 50 0.57 -8.89 -6.91
N ILE A 51 0.52 -7.62 -6.53
CA ILE A 51 -0.68 -6.79 -6.65
C ILE A 51 -0.92 -6.51 -8.14
N CYS A 52 -1.99 -7.08 -8.69
CA CYS A 52 -2.38 -6.93 -10.09
C CYS A 52 -3.76 -6.27 -10.21
N ASP A 53 -4.80 -7.09 -10.23
CA ASP A 53 -6.21 -6.74 -10.14
C ASP A 53 -6.70 -6.65 -8.70
N CYS A 54 -5.87 -7.06 -7.75
CA CYS A 54 -6.10 -6.92 -6.33
C CYS A 54 -5.95 -5.46 -5.88
N THR A 55 -6.47 -5.15 -4.69
CA THR A 55 -6.22 -3.88 -4.02
C THR A 55 -5.40 -4.14 -2.77
N SER A 56 -4.29 -3.46 -2.63
CA SER A 56 -3.52 -3.43 -1.40
C SER A 56 -3.67 -2.07 -0.74
N CYS A 57 -3.99 -2.09 0.55
CA CYS A 57 -4.13 -0.90 1.38
C CYS A 57 -3.19 -1.06 2.57
N LEU A 58 -2.25 -0.14 2.71
CA LEU A 58 -1.38 -0.05 3.86
C LEU A 58 -1.73 1.21 4.62
N ILE A 59 -1.99 1.08 5.92
CA ILE A 59 -2.31 2.19 6.82
C ILE A 59 -1.25 2.20 7.91
N SER A 60 -0.57 3.33 8.11
CA SER A 60 0.44 3.48 9.15
C SER A 60 0.12 4.65 10.07
N ASN A 61 0.47 4.50 11.35
CA ASN A 61 0.50 5.56 12.36
C ASN A 61 1.94 6.02 12.67
N GLY A 62 2.90 5.54 11.88
CA GLY A 62 4.31 5.81 12.04
C GLY A 62 5.09 5.03 13.09
N GLN A 63 4.41 4.18 13.86
CA GLN A 63 5.05 3.21 14.75
C GLN A 63 4.86 1.78 14.23
N GLU A 64 3.77 1.55 13.53
CA GLU A 64 3.46 0.30 12.86
C GLU A 64 2.56 0.56 11.66
N ALA A 65 2.37 -0.47 10.85
CA ALA A 65 1.45 -0.43 9.74
C ALA A 65 0.58 -1.68 9.71
N LEU A 66 -0.69 -1.48 9.37
CA LEU A 66 -1.58 -2.53 8.94
C LEU A 66 -1.53 -2.61 7.41
N LEU A 67 -1.12 -3.77 6.88
CA LEU A 67 -1.14 -4.06 5.46
C LEU A 67 -2.23 -5.09 5.13
N MET A 68 -3.08 -4.73 4.17
CA MET A 68 -4.09 -5.57 3.55
C MET A 68 -3.74 -5.78 2.08
N HIS A 69 -4.03 -6.98 1.58
CA HIS A 69 -4.03 -7.29 0.14
C HIS A 69 -5.31 -8.07 -0.09
N LEU A 70 -6.28 -7.46 -0.77
CA LEU A 70 -7.60 -8.02 -1.01
C LEU A 70 -7.79 -8.36 -2.49
N SER A 71 -8.05 -9.63 -2.77
CA SER A 71 -8.38 -10.08 -4.11
C SER A 71 -9.85 -9.86 -4.45
N PRO A 72 -10.18 -9.33 -5.65
CA PRO A 72 -11.56 -9.21 -6.14
C PRO A 72 -12.17 -10.57 -6.55
N MET A 73 -11.41 -11.66 -6.46
CA MET A 73 -11.93 -13.00 -6.69
C MET A 73 -12.55 -13.59 -5.42
N GLN A 74 -12.30 -13.00 -4.26
CA GLN A 74 -12.87 -13.43 -2.99
C GLN A 74 -14.14 -12.62 -2.70
N GLU A 75 -15.30 -13.27 -2.75
CA GLU A 75 -16.59 -12.61 -2.51
C GLU A 75 -16.66 -11.94 -1.13
N SER A 76 -16.04 -12.55 -0.12
CA SER A 76 -15.94 -12.03 1.25
C SER A 76 -15.32 -10.62 1.31
N ASN A 77 -14.38 -10.31 0.42
CA ASN A 77 -13.70 -9.00 0.38
C ASN A 77 -14.60 -7.88 -0.14
N HIS A 78 -15.69 -8.20 -0.86
CA HIS A 78 -16.64 -7.20 -1.33
C HIS A 78 -17.58 -6.70 -0.21
N PHE A 79 -17.70 -7.45 0.88
CA PHE A 79 -18.46 -7.06 2.08
C PHE A 79 -17.63 -6.11 2.95
N PHE A 80 -17.56 -4.84 2.53
CA PHE A 80 -16.66 -3.84 3.12
C PHE A 80 -16.96 -3.48 4.57
N SER A 81 -18.15 -3.82 5.07
CA SER A 81 -18.45 -3.77 6.52
C SER A 81 -17.45 -4.60 7.33
N ASN A 82 -16.99 -5.73 6.79
CA ASN A 82 -16.01 -6.59 7.45
C ASN A 82 -14.63 -5.92 7.49
N VAL A 83 -14.26 -5.20 6.42
CA VAL A 83 -13.02 -4.40 6.38
C VAL A 83 -13.09 -3.32 7.46
N LEU A 84 -14.19 -2.58 7.55
CA LEU A 84 -14.37 -1.55 8.59
C LEU A 84 -14.29 -2.13 10.01
N ILE A 85 -14.98 -3.25 10.28
CA ILE A 85 -14.89 -3.93 11.58
C ILE A 85 -13.45 -4.34 11.88
N TYR A 86 -12.77 -4.92 10.89
CA TYR A 86 -11.38 -5.32 11.03
C TYR A 86 -10.48 -4.12 11.35
N LEU A 87 -10.62 -3.00 10.63
CA LEU A 87 -9.86 -1.77 10.88
C LEU A 87 -10.09 -1.25 12.31
N ARG A 88 -11.34 -1.18 12.76
CA ARG A 88 -11.68 -0.71 14.13
C ARG A 88 -11.10 -1.57 15.24
N ASN A 89 -10.90 -2.86 14.96
CA ASN A 89 -10.33 -3.79 15.94
C ASN A 89 -8.80 -3.71 16.03
N HIS A 90 -8.14 -3.11 15.04
CA HIS A 90 -6.67 -3.09 14.94
C HIS A 90 -6.09 -1.68 14.99
N LEU A 91 -6.84 -0.65 14.61
CA LEU A 91 -6.38 0.74 14.55
C LEU A 91 -7.31 1.63 15.35
N ASP A 92 -6.74 2.62 16.04
CA ASP A 92 -7.51 3.77 16.49
C ASP A 92 -7.76 4.70 15.30
N LEU A 93 -8.92 4.58 14.67
CA LEU A 93 -9.30 5.38 13.49
C LEU A 93 -9.46 6.88 13.79
N LYS A 94 -9.23 7.32 15.03
CA LYS A 94 -9.17 8.73 15.41
C LYS A 94 -7.74 9.26 15.54
N ASP A 95 -6.73 8.41 15.38
CA ASP A 95 -5.33 8.82 15.41
C ASP A 95 -5.04 9.75 14.22
N GLU A 96 -4.66 10.99 14.53
CA GLU A 96 -4.38 12.05 13.55
C GLU A 96 -3.10 11.78 12.75
N ASN A 97 -2.27 10.82 13.17
CA ASN A 97 -1.07 10.40 12.46
C ASN A 97 -1.32 9.29 11.43
N LEU A 98 -2.57 8.83 11.29
CA LEU A 98 -2.87 7.81 10.29
C LEU A 98 -2.69 8.36 8.88
N GLN A 99 -1.96 7.62 8.06
CA GLN A 99 -1.87 7.83 6.62
C GLN A 99 -1.93 6.48 5.90
N ALA A 100 -2.42 6.52 4.67
CA ALA A 100 -2.62 5.32 3.87
C ALA A 100 -1.95 5.41 2.50
N ILE A 101 -1.48 4.27 2.00
CA ILE A 101 -1.18 4.08 0.58
C ILE A 101 -2.08 2.98 0.01
N LEU A 102 -2.66 3.27 -1.14
CA LEU A 102 -3.52 2.38 -1.89
C LEU A 102 -2.85 2.01 -3.21
N VAL A 103 -2.62 0.72 -3.45
CA VAL A 103 -1.93 0.20 -4.64
C VAL A 103 -2.80 -0.85 -5.32
N GLY A 104 -2.87 -0.82 -6.65
CA GLY A 104 -3.91 -1.50 -7.43
C GLY A 104 -4.89 -0.44 -7.92
N SER A 105 -6.02 -0.68 -8.53
CA SER A 105 -6.59 -1.91 -9.06
C SER A 105 -6.38 -1.96 -10.58
N LYS A 106 -6.98 -2.93 -11.28
CA LYS A 106 -7.19 -2.88 -12.73
C LYS A 106 -8.49 -2.14 -13.05
N ASN A 107 -8.64 -1.69 -14.30
CA ASN A 107 -9.85 -1.02 -14.81
C ASN A 107 -11.00 -2.02 -15.11
N THR A 108 -11.30 -2.92 -14.18
CA THR A 108 -12.47 -3.82 -14.27
C THR A 108 -13.43 -3.54 -13.13
N LYS A 109 -14.73 -3.77 -13.35
CA LYS A 109 -15.78 -3.46 -12.35
C LYS A 109 -15.50 -4.11 -10.98
N LYS A 110 -15.12 -5.39 -10.95
CA LYS A 110 -14.83 -6.11 -9.69
C LYS A 110 -13.58 -5.57 -8.98
N SER A 111 -12.53 -5.28 -9.74
CA SER A 111 -11.26 -4.76 -9.22
C SER A 111 -11.44 -3.34 -8.65
N LEU A 112 -12.18 -2.49 -9.37
CA LEU A 112 -12.50 -1.12 -8.94
C LEU A 112 -13.44 -1.06 -7.75
N ASP A 113 -14.32 -2.05 -7.54
CA ASP A 113 -15.27 -2.06 -6.41
C ASP A 113 -14.55 -2.00 -5.07
N ILE A 114 -13.58 -2.90 -4.83
CA ILE A 114 -12.79 -2.91 -3.58
C ILE A 114 -11.96 -1.64 -3.45
N TYR A 115 -11.33 -1.19 -4.54
CA TYR A 115 -10.48 0.00 -4.56
C TYR A 115 -11.24 1.27 -4.18
N ASN A 116 -12.38 1.51 -4.82
CA ASN A 116 -13.20 2.69 -4.55
C ASN A 116 -13.79 2.64 -3.14
N LYS A 117 -14.20 1.45 -2.66
CA LYS A 117 -14.65 1.28 -1.27
C LYS A 117 -13.57 1.64 -0.25
N PHE A 118 -12.29 1.33 -0.52
CA PHE A 118 -11.18 1.80 0.33
C PHE A 118 -11.07 3.31 0.33
N ILE A 119 -11.12 3.95 -0.85
CA ILE A 119 -11.08 5.42 -0.96
C ILE A 119 -12.20 6.05 -0.15
N ASP A 120 -13.44 5.60 -0.36
CA ASP A 120 -14.61 6.14 0.34
C ASP A 120 -14.47 5.96 1.86
N LEU A 121 -13.99 4.79 2.30
CA LEU A 121 -13.80 4.50 3.72
C LEU A 121 -12.75 5.41 4.35
N LEU A 122 -11.57 5.51 3.74
CA LEU A 122 -10.45 6.29 4.27
C LEU A 122 -10.80 7.79 4.29
N ASN A 123 -11.44 8.30 3.23
CA ASN A 123 -11.94 9.68 3.19
C ASN A 123 -12.98 9.96 4.27
N ASN A 124 -13.88 9.02 4.58
CA ASN A 124 -14.86 9.18 5.65
C ASN A 124 -14.21 9.31 7.04
N PHE A 125 -13.02 8.75 7.24
CA PHE A 125 -12.23 8.90 8.47
C PHE A 125 -11.22 10.06 8.40
N GLY A 126 -11.15 10.78 7.28
CA GLY A 126 -10.18 11.86 7.09
C GLY A 126 -8.72 11.38 7.02
N ILE A 127 -8.49 10.10 6.72
CA ILE A 127 -7.15 9.53 6.61
C ILE A 127 -6.56 9.93 5.25
N PRO A 128 -5.43 10.66 5.19
CA PRO A 128 -4.78 11.02 3.93
C PRO A 128 -4.33 9.78 3.15
N ILE A 129 -4.46 9.84 1.82
CA ILE A 129 -4.25 8.68 0.93
C ILE A 129 -3.28 9.04 -0.19
N SER A 130 -2.24 8.24 -0.36
CA SER A 130 -1.47 8.15 -1.60
C SER A 130 -2.01 7.01 -2.47
N GLU A 131 -2.27 7.26 -3.74
CA GLU A 131 -2.81 6.31 -4.70
C GLU A 131 -1.79 5.96 -5.78
N LEU A 132 -1.53 4.65 -5.98
CA LEU A 132 -0.73 4.11 -7.08
C LEU A 132 -1.58 3.14 -7.90
N LYS A 133 -2.29 3.69 -8.90
CA LYS A 133 -3.35 2.97 -9.60
C LYS A 133 -2.97 2.36 -10.93
N ASN A 134 -3.45 1.13 -11.14
CA ASN A 134 -3.31 0.37 -12.37
C ASN A 134 -1.84 0.23 -12.84
N GLY A 135 -1.03 -0.44 -12.03
CA GLY A 135 0.35 -0.76 -12.39
C GLY A 135 0.43 -1.55 -13.70
N LYS A 136 1.39 -1.19 -14.56
CA LYS A 136 1.62 -1.86 -15.85
C LYS A 136 2.05 -3.32 -15.69
N THR A 137 2.68 -3.65 -14.57
CA THR A 137 3.11 -4.99 -14.20
C THR A 137 2.78 -5.27 -12.72
N PRO A 138 2.77 -6.54 -12.27
CA PRO A 138 2.48 -6.89 -10.88
C PRO A 138 3.34 -6.09 -9.91
N THR A 139 2.70 -5.44 -8.95
CA THR A 139 3.35 -4.51 -8.02
C THR A 139 3.56 -5.15 -6.65
N ASN A 140 4.71 -4.87 -6.06
CA ASN A 140 5.09 -5.30 -4.73
C ASN A 140 5.22 -4.07 -3.83
N VAL A 141 4.81 -4.21 -2.57
CA VAL A 141 4.83 -3.13 -1.59
C VAL A 141 5.42 -3.67 -0.29
N ALA A 142 6.29 -2.88 0.33
CA ALA A 142 6.80 -3.14 1.68
C ALA A 142 6.83 -1.83 2.46
N TYR A 143 6.65 -1.93 3.77
CA TYR A 143 6.83 -0.81 4.69
C TYR A 143 7.85 -1.13 5.75
N LYS A 144 8.62 -0.12 6.14
CA LYS A 144 9.55 -0.18 7.27
C LYS A 144 9.40 1.05 8.16
N THR A 145 9.01 0.82 9.40
CA THR A 145 8.84 1.88 10.41
C THR A 145 10.15 2.61 10.71
N ASN A 146 11.27 1.90 10.79
CA ASN A 146 12.53 2.49 11.24
C ASN A 146 13.06 3.61 10.32
N THR A 147 12.66 3.59 9.05
CA THR A 147 12.98 4.62 8.05
C THR A 147 11.73 5.39 7.62
N ASP A 148 10.57 5.00 8.11
CA ASP A 148 9.26 5.44 7.64
C ASP A 148 9.13 5.45 6.11
N GLU A 149 9.48 4.32 5.50
CA GLU A 149 9.54 4.20 4.05
C GLU A 149 8.59 3.13 3.52
N ILE A 150 7.89 3.50 2.47
CA ILE A 150 7.07 2.63 1.65
C ILE A 150 7.86 2.32 0.38
N TYR A 151 8.30 1.07 0.23
CA TYR A 151 9.02 0.62 -0.95
C TYR A 151 8.05 0.02 -1.95
N VAL A 152 8.13 0.50 -3.20
CA VAL A 152 7.30 0.04 -4.29
C VAL A 152 8.19 -0.53 -5.39
N SER A 153 7.89 -1.73 -5.86
CA SER A 153 8.66 -2.39 -6.91
C SER A 153 7.76 -3.09 -7.89
N ASN A 154 8.08 -2.99 -9.17
CA ASN A 154 7.55 -3.84 -10.23
C ASN A 154 8.56 -3.91 -11.39
N PHE A 155 8.28 -4.75 -12.39
CA PHE A 155 9.19 -4.91 -13.53
C PHE A 155 9.38 -3.63 -14.36
N THR A 156 8.37 -2.75 -14.41
CA THR A 156 8.46 -1.47 -15.14
C THR A 156 9.37 -0.50 -14.41
N ILE A 157 9.20 -0.38 -13.09
CA ILE A 157 10.05 0.39 -12.17
C ILE A 157 11.51 -0.04 -12.32
N ASP A 158 11.79 -1.35 -12.23
CA ASP A 158 13.14 -1.90 -12.35
C ASP A 158 13.82 -1.50 -13.67
N LYS A 159 13.09 -1.57 -14.78
CA LYS A 159 13.60 -1.18 -16.10
C LYS A 159 13.87 0.32 -16.21
N LEU A 160 13.04 1.17 -15.60
CA LEU A 160 13.19 2.62 -15.66
C LEU A 160 14.31 3.13 -14.74
N LEU A 161 14.45 2.55 -13.54
CA LEU A 161 15.56 2.85 -12.63
C LEU A 161 16.90 2.49 -13.25
N LYS A 162 17.01 1.33 -13.92
CA LYS A 162 18.24 0.93 -14.65
C LYS A 162 18.61 1.88 -15.79
N LYS A 163 17.66 2.68 -16.28
CA LYS A 163 17.89 3.73 -17.28
C LYS A 163 18.23 5.09 -16.67
N GLY A 164 18.32 5.20 -15.34
CA GLY A 164 18.66 6.44 -14.63
C GLY A 164 17.52 7.46 -14.55
N ASN A 165 16.25 7.02 -14.65
CA ASN A 165 15.11 7.93 -14.46
C ASN A 165 14.97 8.31 -12.97
N SER A 166 14.41 9.50 -12.72
CA SER A 166 14.07 9.97 -11.37
C SER A 166 12.96 9.10 -10.73
N ALA A 167 12.82 9.16 -9.40
CA ALA A 167 11.77 8.43 -8.69
C ALA A 167 10.36 8.82 -9.18
N GLU A 168 10.13 10.13 -9.36
CA GLU A 168 8.89 10.70 -9.89
C GLU A 168 8.58 10.14 -11.28
N ASP A 169 9.51 10.28 -12.23
CA ASP A 169 9.38 9.74 -13.59
C ASP A 169 9.09 8.24 -13.61
N VAL A 170 9.74 7.50 -12.71
CA VAL A 170 9.62 6.05 -12.61
C VAL A 170 8.21 5.66 -12.20
N LEU A 171 7.65 6.31 -11.19
CA LEU A 171 6.29 6.07 -10.74
C LEU A 171 5.31 6.49 -11.84
N ASP A 172 5.40 7.71 -12.34
CA ASP A 172 4.48 8.27 -13.36
C ASP A 172 4.38 7.38 -14.60
N LYS A 173 5.51 6.79 -15.02
CA LYS A 173 5.54 5.89 -16.18
C LYS A 173 5.15 4.45 -15.84
N SER A 174 5.04 4.07 -14.57
CA SER A 174 4.74 2.70 -14.12
C SER A 174 3.27 2.47 -13.78
N PHE A 175 2.52 3.53 -13.49
CA PHE A 175 1.11 3.51 -13.12
C PHE A 175 0.28 4.36 -14.09
N GLU A 176 -1.05 4.19 -14.10
CA GLU A 176 -1.95 5.02 -14.91
C GLU A 176 -2.36 6.29 -14.17
N LYS A 177 -2.60 6.18 -12.86
CA LYS A 177 -2.93 7.31 -11.99
C LYS A 177 -2.03 7.26 -10.76
N ILE A 178 -1.45 8.40 -10.43
CA ILE A 178 -0.66 8.60 -9.21
C ILE A 178 -1.13 9.88 -8.56
N GLU A 179 -1.48 9.78 -7.29
CA GLU A 179 -1.77 10.92 -6.43
C GLU A 179 -1.02 10.69 -5.13
N ILE A 180 -0.07 11.56 -4.80
CA ILE A 180 0.70 11.46 -3.54
C ILE A 180 0.09 12.44 -2.55
N SER A 181 -0.26 11.95 -1.36
CA SER A 181 -0.76 12.79 -0.27
C SER A 181 0.25 13.88 0.07
N LYS A 182 -0.22 15.04 0.56
CA LYS A 182 0.67 16.10 1.06
C LYS A 182 1.48 15.66 2.29
N THR A 183 1.02 14.61 2.96
CA THR A 183 1.70 13.97 4.08
C THR A 183 2.70 12.91 3.62
N ASP A 184 2.91 12.72 2.32
CA ASP A 184 3.90 11.78 1.80
C ASP A 184 4.92 12.51 0.92
N SER A 185 6.11 11.91 0.79
CA SER A 185 7.19 12.42 -0.07
C SER A 185 7.74 11.33 -1.00
N LEU A 186 8.42 11.74 -2.08
CA LEU A 186 9.11 10.85 -3.03
C LEU A 186 10.63 10.84 -2.80
#